data_AF-A0A969YAH6-F1
#
_entry.id   AF-A0A969YAH6-F1
#
_cell.length_a   1.000
_cell.length_b   1.000
_cell.length_c   1.000
_cell.angle_alpha   90.00
_cell.angle_beta   90.00
_cell.angle_gamma   90.00
#
_symmetry.space_group_name_H-M   'P 1'
#
loop_
_entity.id
_entity.type
_entity.pdbx_description
1 polymer ?
#
loop_
_entity_poly.entity_id
_entity_poly.type
_entity_poly.pdbx_seq_one_letter_code
_entity_poly.pdbx_strand_id
1 'polypeptide(L)'
;MSQSGSQVVQVRIDALPVCYQAILEALAVAELPADEISDVFKNYVVAECLQCGTRVTGDELARLALGNQLQPDADQKLSRLKTGYCARSQCESYYYRLILTEHPKVDWTELARSLAHTAAAPTTTPAPDKHAGTLAPWLQHPQARRVLAGIAILLALLVARHFMTGGRLPFVHKKPVYVVDPASVSPRYSTNR
;
A
#
# COMPACT_ATOMS: atom_id res chain seq x y z
N MET A 1 -23.62 -32.46 1.72
CA MET A 1 -22.23 -32.00 1.52
C MET A 1 -22.14 -30.61 2.13
N SER A 2 -21.88 -30.54 3.44
CA SER A 2 -21.85 -29.27 4.17
C SER A 2 -20.55 -28.55 3.80
N GLN A 3 -20.65 -27.39 3.15
CA GLN A 3 -19.51 -26.50 3.00
C GLN A 3 -19.13 -26.06 4.41
N SER A 4 -18.02 -26.60 4.94
CA SER A 4 -17.40 -26.06 6.15
C SER A 4 -16.90 -24.66 5.83
N GLY A 5 -17.74 -23.66 6.10
CA GLY A 5 -17.61 -22.31 5.60
C GLY A 5 -16.81 -21.47 6.57
N SER A 6 -15.47 -21.52 6.47
CA SER A 6 -14.63 -20.49 7.10
C SER A 6 -15.06 -19.11 6.60
N GLN A 7 -15.42 -18.21 7.51
CA GLN A 7 -15.79 -16.85 7.15
C GLN A 7 -14.54 -15.99 7.06
N VAL A 8 -14.44 -15.20 5.99
CA VAL A 8 -13.29 -14.30 5.78
C VAL A 8 -13.81 -12.88 5.63
N VAL A 9 -13.32 -11.98 6.49
CA VAL A 9 -13.72 -10.57 6.51
C VAL A 9 -12.49 -9.70 6.30
N GLN A 10 -12.53 -8.77 5.35
CA GLN A 10 -11.48 -7.78 5.18
C GLN A 10 -11.73 -6.59 6.11
N VAL A 11 -10.70 -6.21 6.86
CA VAL A 11 -10.75 -5.08 7.80
C VAL A 11 -9.51 -4.20 7.67
N ARG A 12 -9.66 -2.93 8.01
CA ARG A 12 -8.53 -2.02 8.19
C ARG A 12 -7.77 -2.35 9.48
N ILE A 13 -6.48 -2.05 9.48
CA ILE A 13 -5.60 -2.29 10.61
C ILE A 13 -6.04 -1.56 11.89
N ASP A 14 -6.53 -0.33 11.75
CA ASP A 14 -7.02 0.50 12.86
C ASP A 14 -8.31 -0.07 13.49
N ALA A 15 -9.04 -0.88 12.73
CA ALA A 15 -10.28 -1.53 13.16
C ALA A 15 -10.02 -2.89 13.84
N LEU A 16 -8.81 -3.44 13.80
CA LEU A 16 -8.50 -4.74 14.42
C LEU A 16 -8.84 -4.82 15.92
N PRO A 17 -8.53 -3.79 16.75
CA PRO A 17 -8.93 -3.78 18.16
C PRO A 17 -10.45 -3.81 18.36
N VAL A 18 -11.19 -3.09 17.50
CA VAL A 18 -12.65 -3.04 17.56
C VAL A 18 -13.25 -4.38 17.15
N CYS A 19 -12.67 -5.02 16.13
CA CYS A 19 -13.09 -6.35 15.70
C CYS A 19 -12.87 -7.39 16.81
N TYR A 20 -11.78 -7.29 17.56
CA TYR A 20 -11.52 -8.16 18.71
C TYR A 20 -12.61 -8.04 19.78
N GLN A 21 -13.04 -6.81 20.10
CA GLN A 21 -14.13 -6.58 21.07
C GLN A 21 -15.46 -7.16 20.56
N ALA A 22 -15.80 -6.95 19.29
CA ALA A 22 -17.01 -7.52 18.70
C ALA A 22 -17.02 -9.06 18.71
N ILE A 23 -15.86 -9.69 18.47
CA ILE A 23 -15.72 -11.15 18.57
C ILE A 23 -15.92 -11.60 20.03
N LEU A 24 -15.33 -10.90 21.00
CA LEU A 24 -15.51 -11.22 22.43
C LEU A 24 -16.98 -11.14 22.84
N GLU A 25 -17.70 -10.09 22.42
CA GLU A 25 -19.12 -9.93 22.70
C GLU A 25 -19.95 -11.08 22.12
N ALA A 26 -19.67 -11.50 20.89
CA ALA A 26 -20.35 -12.65 20.29
C ALA A 26 -20.07 -13.97 21.04
N LEU A 27 -18.86 -14.16 21.56
CA LEU A 27 -18.53 -15.32 22.38
C LEU A 27 -19.19 -15.27 23.76
N ALA A 28 -19.38 -14.07 24.32
CA ALA A 28 -20.10 -13.88 25.58
C ALA A 28 -21.59 -14.20 25.42
N VAL A 29 -22.20 -13.81 24.29
CA VAL A 29 -23.60 -14.17 23.94
C VAL A 29 -23.76 -15.69 23.77
N ALA A 30 -22.72 -16.38 23.31
CA ALA A 30 -22.71 -17.84 23.18
C ALA A 30 -22.55 -18.58 24.53
N GLU A 31 -22.54 -17.86 25.66
CA GLU A 31 -22.42 -18.39 27.04
C GLU A 31 -21.23 -19.35 27.22
N LEU A 32 -20.12 -19.09 26.52
CA LEU A 32 -18.90 -19.89 26.65
C LEU A 32 -18.19 -19.60 27.98
N PRO A 33 -17.67 -20.62 28.69
CA PRO A 33 -16.83 -20.39 29.85
C PRO A 33 -15.54 -19.67 29.46
N ALA A 34 -15.00 -18.84 30.37
CA ALA A 34 -13.82 -18.00 30.12
C ALA A 34 -12.62 -18.78 29.57
N ASP A 35 -12.46 -20.00 30.04
CA ASP A 35 -11.39 -20.94 29.67
C ASP A 35 -11.52 -21.34 28.18
N GLU A 36 -12.75 -21.63 27.73
CA GLU A 36 -13.04 -21.96 26.33
C GLU A 36 -12.92 -20.72 25.43
N ILE A 37 -13.22 -19.51 25.92
CA ILE A 37 -13.11 -18.27 25.12
C ILE A 37 -11.66 -18.06 24.65
N SER A 38 -10.68 -18.26 25.53
CA SER A 38 -9.26 -18.14 25.18
C SER A 38 -8.85 -19.16 24.12
N ASP A 39 -9.30 -20.40 24.26
CA ASP A 39 -9.00 -21.47 23.31
C ASP A 39 -9.68 -21.25 21.95
N VAL A 40 -10.90 -20.70 21.95
CA VAL A 40 -11.62 -20.34 20.73
C VAL A 40 -10.88 -19.23 19.99
N PHE A 41 -10.46 -18.17 20.68
CA PHE A 41 -9.71 -17.08 20.07
C PHE A 41 -8.39 -17.56 19.46
N LYS A 42 -7.66 -18.40 20.19
CA LYS A 42 -6.33 -18.86 19.77
C LYS A 42 -6.38 -19.75 18.54
N ASN A 43 -7.40 -20.62 18.44
CA ASN A 43 -7.46 -21.66 17.41
C ASN A 43 -8.38 -21.29 16.23
N TYR A 44 -9.38 -20.43 16.44
CA TYR A 44 -10.43 -20.17 15.45
C TYR A 44 -10.39 -18.77 14.86
N VAL A 45 -9.60 -17.84 15.44
CA VAL A 45 -9.48 -16.45 14.96
C VAL A 45 -8.05 -16.16 14.54
N VAL A 46 -7.86 -15.84 13.25
CA VAL A 46 -6.56 -15.44 12.71
C VAL A 46 -6.72 -14.21 11.85
N ALA A 47 -5.92 -13.17 12.08
CA ALA A 47 -5.81 -12.04 11.17
C ALA A 47 -4.57 -12.20 10.28
N GLU A 48 -4.70 -12.00 8.98
CA GLU A 48 -3.60 -12.13 8.03
C GLU A 48 -3.48 -10.89 7.14
N CYS A 49 -2.28 -10.35 7.01
CA CYS A 49 -2.04 -9.20 6.15
C CYS A 49 -2.28 -9.58 4.69
N LEU A 50 -3.09 -8.80 3.97
CA LEU A 50 -3.42 -9.07 2.57
C LEU A 50 -2.21 -9.03 1.62
N GLN A 51 -1.18 -8.26 1.96
CA GLN A 51 -0.05 -8.03 1.05
C GLN A 51 1.14 -8.97 1.34
N CYS A 52 1.49 -9.17 2.61
CA CYS A 52 2.67 -9.95 2.97
C CYS A 52 2.36 -11.29 3.64
N GLY A 53 1.09 -11.61 3.89
CA GLY A 53 0.67 -12.86 4.52
C GLY A 53 1.08 -13.01 5.98
N THR A 54 1.57 -11.94 6.62
CA THR A 54 1.95 -11.99 8.04
C THR A 54 0.72 -12.25 8.87
N ARG A 55 0.77 -13.31 9.68
CA ARG A 55 -0.32 -13.71 10.56
C ARG A 55 -0.21 -13.04 11.92
N VAL A 56 -1.36 -12.66 12.46
CA VAL A 56 -1.57 -12.14 13.80
C VAL A 56 -2.57 -13.07 14.47
N THR A 57 -2.15 -13.69 15.56
CA THR A 57 -2.94 -14.67 16.31
C THR A 57 -4.00 -14.01 17.20
N GLY A 58 -4.99 -14.76 17.67
CA GLY A 58 -5.99 -14.28 18.64
C GLY A 58 -5.35 -13.67 19.90
N ASP A 59 -4.31 -14.31 20.44
CA ASP A 59 -3.57 -13.80 21.61
C ASP A 59 -2.90 -12.44 21.34
N GLU A 60 -2.33 -12.28 20.13
CA GLU A 60 -1.73 -11.02 19.69
C GLU A 60 -2.77 -9.92 19.47
N LEU A 61 -3.96 -10.27 18.95
CA LEU A 61 -5.10 -9.35 18.83
C LEU A 61 -5.62 -8.93 20.21
N ALA A 62 -5.67 -9.85 21.17
CA ALA A 62 -6.05 -9.56 22.55
C ALA A 62 -5.09 -8.56 23.19
N ARG A 63 -3.78 -8.79 23.07
CA ARG A 63 -2.76 -7.85 23.57
C ARG A 63 -2.84 -6.49 22.88
N LEU A 64 -3.16 -6.46 21.59
CA LEU A 64 -3.36 -5.22 20.83
C LEU A 64 -4.60 -4.45 21.33
N ALA A 65 -5.71 -5.13 21.58
CA ALA A 65 -6.98 -4.53 21.99
C ALA A 65 -7.01 -4.08 23.45
N LEU A 66 -6.43 -4.87 24.36
CA LEU A 66 -6.35 -4.55 25.79
C LEU A 66 -5.34 -3.43 26.09
N GLY A 67 -4.52 -3.05 25.10
CA GLY A 67 -3.58 -1.93 25.25
C GLY A 67 -2.53 -2.17 26.33
N ASN A 68 -2.26 -3.43 26.70
CA ASN A 68 -1.23 -3.82 27.66
C ASN A 68 0.08 -3.09 27.35
N GLN A 69 0.87 -2.76 28.38
CA GLN A 69 2.15 -2.09 28.21
C GLN A 69 3.10 -2.95 27.35
N LEU A 70 3.02 -2.73 26.04
CA LEU A 70 3.89 -3.33 25.04
C LEU A 70 5.29 -2.78 25.28
N GLN A 71 6.24 -3.66 25.57
CA GLN A 71 7.63 -3.25 25.60
C GLN A 71 8.11 -3.14 24.15
N PRO A 72 8.53 -1.95 23.67
CA PRO A 72 8.81 -1.72 22.26
C PRO A 72 9.87 -2.67 21.67
N ASP A 73 10.85 -3.07 22.48
CA ASP A 73 11.95 -3.95 22.04
C ASP A 73 11.57 -5.44 22.03
N ALA A 74 10.66 -5.87 22.91
CA ALA A 74 10.18 -7.25 22.93
C ALA A 74 9.00 -7.50 21.98
N ASP A 75 8.16 -6.48 21.78
CA ASP A 75 6.89 -6.56 21.07
C ASP A 75 6.86 -5.68 19.80
N GLN A 76 8.00 -5.54 19.10
CA GLN A 76 8.14 -4.67 17.91
C GLN A 76 7.01 -4.87 16.88
N LYS A 77 6.56 -6.12 16.71
CA LYS A 77 5.44 -6.50 15.85
C LYS A 77 4.13 -5.80 16.24
N LEU A 78 3.76 -5.89 17.52
CA LEU A 78 2.53 -5.34 18.07
C LEU A 78 2.60 -3.82 18.19
N SER A 79 3.77 -3.27 18.54
CA SER A 79 4.00 -1.82 18.54
C SER A 79 3.74 -1.20 17.17
N ARG A 80 4.16 -1.87 16.09
CA ARG A 80 3.87 -1.42 14.71
C ARG A 80 2.38 -1.47 14.38
N LEU A 81 1.70 -2.58 14.72
CA LEU A 81 0.26 -2.71 14.54
C LEU A 81 -0.50 -1.58 15.24
N LYS A 82 -0.09 -1.24 16.48
CA LYS A 82 -0.68 -0.15 17.25
C LYS A 82 -0.49 1.22 16.60
N THR A 83 0.57 1.42 15.83
CA THR A 83 0.82 2.65 15.05
C THR A 83 0.11 2.68 13.69
N GLY A 84 -0.75 1.69 13.38
CA GLY A 84 -1.46 1.63 12.10
C GLY A 84 -0.61 1.08 10.94
N TYR A 85 0.53 0.43 11.23
CA TYR A 85 1.37 -0.21 10.21
C TYR A 85 1.38 -1.72 10.34
N CYS A 86 1.65 -2.41 9.21
CA CYS A 86 1.77 -3.87 9.22
C CYS A 86 2.81 -4.36 10.24
N ALA A 87 2.51 -5.53 10.82
CA ALA A 87 3.38 -6.31 11.70
C ALA A 87 4.79 -6.51 11.11
N ARG A 88 4.89 -6.64 9.78
CA ARG A 88 6.17 -6.76 9.08
C ARG A 88 6.73 -5.38 8.74
N SER A 89 7.99 -5.13 9.12
CA SER A 89 8.66 -3.83 8.96
C SER A 89 8.70 -3.29 7.52
N GLN A 90 8.77 -4.19 6.54
CA GLN A 90 8.85 -3.87 5.10
C GLN A 90 7.50 -3.89 4.38
N CYS A 91 6.38 -3.98 5.12
CA CYS A 91 5.05 -3.99 4.54
C CYS A 91 4.27 -2.73 4.94
N GLU A 92 3.66 -2.09 3.94
CA GLU A 92 2.86 -0.87 4.10
C GLU A 92 1.36 -1.14 3.93
N SER A 93 0.94 -2.40 4.10
CA SER A 93 -0.47 -2.75 4.03
C SER A 93 -1.22 -2.26 5.26
N TYR A 94 -2.35 -1.61 5.01
CA TYR A 94 -3.30 -1.17 6.03
C TYR A 94 -4.49 -2.13 6.18
N TYR A 95 -4.48 -3.27 5.49
CA TYR A 95 -5.61 -4.19 5.44
C TYR A 95 -5.21 -5.61 5.85
N TYR A 96 -6.08 -6.21 6.65
CA TYR A 96 -5.99 -7.58 7.11
C TYR A 96 -7.26 -8.34 6.73
N ARG A 97 -7.13 -9.62 6.42
CA ARG A 97 -8.24 -10.56 6.40
C ARG A 97 -8.34 -11.23 7.77
N LEU A 98 -9.49 -11.09 8.42
CA LEU A 98 -9.88 -11.91 9.56
C LEU A 98 -10.45 -13.21 9.03
N ILE A 99 -9.85 -14.31 9.43
CA ILE A 99 -10.28 -15.67 9.12
C ILE A 99 -10.92 -16.21 10.41
N LEU A 100 -12.22 -16.47 10.34
CA LEU A 100 -13.02 -17.05 11.41
C LEU A 100 -13.33 -18.50 11.00
N THR A 101 -12.73 -19.44 11.74
CA THR A 101 -12.92 -20.86 11.50
C THR A 101 -14.20 -21.32 12.21
N GLU A 102 -14.98 -22.20 11.58
CA GLU A 102 -16.23 -22.71 12.15
C GLU A 102 -16.03 -23.26 13.57
N HIS A 103 -16.96 -22.89 14.46
CA HIS A 103 -17.00 -23.40 15.83
C HIS A 103 -18.45 -23.85 16.14
N PRO A 104 -18.66 -25.03 16.75
CA PRO A 104 -19.99 -25.63 16.88
C PRO A 104 -20.97 -24.81 17.73
N LYS A 105 -20.47 -23.93 18.60
CA LYS A 105 -21.28 -23.10 19.49
C LYS A 105 -21.41 -21.63 19.04
N VAL A 106 -20.78 -21.23 17.94
CA VAL A 106 -20.66 -19.80 17.55
C VAL A 106 -21.07 -19.60 16.10
N ASP A 107 -22.07 -18.75 15.88
CA ASP A 107 -22.46 -18.34 14.53
C ASP A 107 -21.62 -17.14 14.06
N TRP A 108 -20.55 -17.46 13.32
CA TRP A 108 -19.67 -16.45 12.73
C TRP A 108 -20.31 -15.67 11.58
N THR A 109 -21.43 -16.13 11.04
CA THR A 109 -22.04 -15.54 9.83
C THR A 109 -22.60 -14.15 10.09
N GLU A 110 -23.30 -14.00 11.22
CA GLU A 110 -23.88 -12.71 11.62
C GLU A 110 -22.80 -11.72 12.05
N LEU A 111 -21.79 -12.19 12.78
CA LEU A 111 -20.62 -11.40 13.14
C LEU A 111 -19.84 -10.96 11.90
N ALA A 112 -19.59 -11.85 10.94
CA ALA A 112 -18.87 -11.51 9.72
C ALA A 112 -19.59 -10.42 8.92
N ARG A 113 -20.93 -10.47 8.89
CA ARG A 113 -21.77 -9.45 8.26
C ARG A 113 -21.67 -8.11 8.98
N SER A 114 -21.75 -8.10 10.31
CA SER A 114 -21.63 -6.85 11.09
C SER A 114 -20.25 -6.21 10.94
N LEU A 115 -19.19 -7.01 11.02
CA LEU A 115 -17.80 -6.57 10.83
C LEU A 115 -17.55 -6.02 9.43
N ALA A 116 -18.14 -6.62 8.39
CA ALA A 116 -18.04 -6.11 7.02
C ALA A 116 -18.66 -4.71 6.87
N HIS A 117 -19.76 -4.43 7.57
CA HIS A 117 -20.38 -3.10 7.58
C HIS A 117 -19.54 -2.07 8.34
N THR A 118 -18.93 -2.46 9.46
CA THR A 118 -18.02 -1.57 10.22
C THR A 118 -16.74 -1.27 9.43
N ALA A 119 -16.23 -2.23 8.66
CA ALA A 119 -15.04 -2.06 7.81
C ALA A 119 -15.30 -1.18 6.57
N ALA A 120 -16.55 -1.11 6.09
CA ALA A 120 -16.96 -0.30 4.96
C ALA A 120 -17.24 1.17 5.33
N ALA A 121 -17.41 1.48 6.61
CA ALA A 121 -17.57 2.86 7.06
C ALA A 121 -16.23 3.60 6.92
N PRO A 122 -16.13 4.67 6.11
CA PRO A 122 -14.95 5.51 6.12
C PRO A 122 -14.89 6.16 7.50
N THR A 123 -14.02 5.66 8.37
CA THR A 123 -13.68 6.38 9.59
C THR A 123 -12.95 7.64 9.14
N THR A 124 -13.70 8.72 9.02
CA THR A 124 -13.22 10.09 8.91
C THR A 124 -12.55 10.44 10.24
N THR A 125 -11.38 9.87 10.48
CA THR A 125 -10.47 10.37 11.49
C THR A 125 -9.55 11.35 10.77
N PRO A 126 -9.52 12.63 11.16
CA PRO A 126 -8.66 13.61 10.52
C PRO A 126 -7.22 13.15 10.67
N ALA A 127 -6.56 12.92 9.54
CA ALA A 127 -5.15 12.63 9.48
C ALA A 127 -4.39 13.76 10.20
N PRO A 128 -3.38 13.45 11.02
CA PRO A 128 -2.50 14.49 11.53
C PRO A 128 -1.78 15.13 10.34
N ASP A 129 -2.05 16.42 10.16
CA ASP A 129 -1.38 17.30 9.20
C ASP A 129 0.13 17.12 9.28
N LYS A 130 0.72 16.55 8.22
CA LYS A 130 2.11 16.82 7.86
C LYS A 130 2.22 16.93 6.34
N HIS A 131 2.30 18.18 5.91
CA HIS A 131 2.79 18.60 4.60
C HIS A 131 3.98 17.75 4.12
N ALA A 132 3.88 17.21 2.91
CA ALA A 132 4.82 17.45 1.81
C ALA A 132 4.60 16.44 0.67
N GLY A 133 4.27 16.96 -0.51
CA GLY A 133 4.59 16.32 -1.81
C GLY A 133 3.87 15.01 -2.13
N THR A 134 2.65 15.12 -2.63
CA THR A 134 1.91 14.02 -3.28
C THR A 134 2.66 13.56 -4.54
N LEU A 135 3.51 12.55 -4.42
CA LEU A 135 3.84 11.66 -5.54
C LEU A 135 2.95 10.41 -5.43
N ALA A 136 2.33 10.05 -6.55
CA ALA A 136 1.22 9.12 -6.63
C ALA A 136 1.52 7.73 -6.00
N PRO A 137 0.53 7.11 -5.32
CA PRO A 137 0.68 5.90 -4.49
C PRO A 137 1.00 4.60 -5.24
N TRP A 138 1.20 4.63 -6.56
CA TRP A 138 1.50 3.44 -7.38
C TRP A 138 3.00 3.17 -7.55
N LEU A 139 3.88 4.06 -7.07
CA LEU A 139 5.34 3.92 -7.18
C LEU A 139 5.99 3.01 -6.13
N GLN A 140 5.26 2.53 -5.12
CA GLN A 140 5.85 1.81 -3.97
C GLN A 140 5.89 0.29 -4.13
N HIS A 141 5.51 -0.25 -5.30
CA HIS A 141 5.73 -1.68 -5.57
C HIS A 141 7.23 -1.97 -5.80
N PRO A 142 7.83 -3.01 -5.19
CA PRO A 142 9.24 -3.36 -5.41
C PRO A 142 9.57 -3.71 -6.87
N GLN A 143 8.57 -4.11 -7.65
CA GLN A 143 8.66 -4.27 -9.09
C GLN A 143 8.61 -2.93 -9.84
N ALA A 144 7.78 -1.98 -9.39
CA ALA A 144 7.71 -0.64 -9.94
C ALA A 144 9.03 0.12 -9.77
N ARG A 145 9.76 -0.09 -8.65
CA ARG A 145 11.07 0.53 -8.43
C ARG A 145 12.15 0.06 -9.43
N ARG A 146 12.11 -1.21 -9.85
CA ARG A 146 13.01 -1.75 -10.90
C ARG A 146 12.66 -1.21 -12.28
N VAL A 147 11.36 -1.12 -12.58
CA VAL A 147 10.87 -0.52 -13.83
C VAL A 147 11.22 0.97 -13.89
N LEU A 148 11.05 1.70 -12.78
CA LEU A 148 11.38 3.12 -12.70
C LEU A 148 12.88 3.37 -12.85
N ALA A 149 13.72 2.53 -12.22
CA ALA A 149 15.16 2.57 -12.40
C ALA A 149 15.54 2.32 -13.86
N GLY A 150 14.92 1.33 -14.52
CA GLY A 150 15.10 1.07 -15.95
C GLY A 150 14.72 2.26 -16.83
N ILE A 151 13.57 2.89 -16.57
CA ILE A 151 13.10 4.08 -17.29
C ILE A 151 14.05 5.27 -17.08
N ALA A 152 14.50 5.49 -15.85
CA ALA A 152 15.44 6.56 -15.53
C ALA A 152 16.79 6.38 -16.23
N ILE A 153 17.31 5.15 -16.28
CA ILE A 153 18.53 4.81 -17.02
C ILE A 153 18.32 5.03 -18.53
N LEU A 154 17.18 4.62 -19.08
CA LEU A 154 16.85 4.81 -20.49
C LEU A 154 16.77 6.30 -20.87
N LEU A 155 16.14 7.12 -20.03
CA LEU A 155 16.08 8.57 -20.19
C LEU A 155 17.47 9.21 -20.11
N ALA A 156 18.28 8.82 -19.13
CA ALA A 156 19.65 9.31 -19.00
C ALA A 156 20.50 8.99 -20.23
N LEU A 157 20.38 7.77 -20.76
CA LEU A 157 21.05 7.36 -22.00
C LEU A 157 20.55 8.15 -23.22
N LEU A 158 19.24 8.43 -23.31
CA LEU A 158 18.69 9.25 -24.40
C LEU A 158 19.17 10.70 -24.33
N VAL A 159 19.25 11.29 -23.14
CA VAL A 159 19.78 12.64 -22.94
C VAL A 159 21.27 12.68 -23.28
N ALA A 160 22.05 11.74 -22.75
CA ALA A 160 23.48 11.64 -23.07
C ALA A 160 23.71 11.48 -24.58
N ARG A 161 22.92 10.61 -25.23
CA ARG A 161 22.94 10.45 -26.68
C ARG A 161 22.58 11.75 -27.39
N HIS A 162 21.55 12.46 -26.97
CA HIS A 162 21.12 13.72 -27.57
C HIS A 162 22.23 14.78 -27.52
N PHE A 163 22.92 14.90 -26.38
CA PHE A 163 24.08 15.78 -26.22
C PHE A 163 25.26 15.33 -27.09
N MET A 164 25.58 14.04 -27.13
CA MET A 164 26.66 13.52 -27.97
C MET A 164 26.38 13.67 -29.48
N THR A 165 25.12 13.64 -29.89
CA THR A 165 24.72 13.85 -31.30
C THR A 165 24.43 15.32 -31.65
N GLY A 166 24.65 16.25 -30.73
CA GLY A 166 24.66 17.69 -31.02
C GLY A 166 23.30 18.29 -31.42
N GLY A 167 22.21 17.91 -30.74
CA GLY A 167 20.94 18.66 -30.83
C GLY A 167 20.20 18.58 -32.18
N ARG A 168 20.51 17.61 -33.04
CA ARG A 168 19.77 17.42 -34.29
C ARG A 168 18.45 16.68 -34.04
N LEU A 169 17.33 17.42 -34.02
CA LEU A 169 16.00 16.82 -34.10
C LEU A 169 15.90 15.94 -35.37
N PRO A 170 15.48 14.67 -35.28
CA PRO A 170 15.51 13.74 -36.40
C PRO A 170 14.51 14.04 -37.54
N PHE A 171 13.75 15.15 -37.49
CA PHE A 171 12.73 15.47 -38.51
C PHE A 171 12.60 16.95 -38.90
N VAL A 172 13.43 17.86 -38.37
CA VAL A 172 13.34 19.30 -38.71
C VAL A 172 14.56 19.73 -39.51
N HIS A 173 14.52 19.46 -40.81
CA HIS A 173 15.44 20.08 -41.76
C HIS A 173 14.88 21.45 -42.16
N LYS A 174 15.19 22.50 -41.40
CA LYS A 174 15.03 23.87 -41.92
C LYS A 174 16.13 24.09 -42.96
N LYS A 175 15.78 24.00 -44.24
CA LYS A 175 16.64 24.50 -45.33
C LYS A 175 16.79 26.02 -45.13
N PRO A 176 18.01 26.56 -44.97
CA PRO A 176 18.19 28.00 -45.01
C PRO A 176 17.90 28.48 -46.43
N VAL A 177 16.85 29.28 -46.56
CA VAL A 177 16.60 30.06 -47.78
C VAL A 177 17.54 31.25 -47.72
N TYR A 178 18.71 31.13 -48.35
CA TYR A 178 19.58 32.28 -48.57
C TYR A 178 18.95 33.12 -49.69
N VAL A 179 18.25 34.19 -49.32
CA VAL A 179 17.96 35.28 -50.24
C VAL A 179 19.18 36.18 -50.22
N VAL A 180 20.05 36.03 -51.22
CA VAL A 180 21.13 36.99 -51.46
C VAL A 180 20.47 38.25 -52.01
N ASP A 181 20.55 39.35 -51.27
CA ASP A 181 20.10 40.65 -51.77
C ASP A 181 21.05 41.09 -52.91
N PRO A 182 20.56 41.23 -54.16
CA PRO A 182 21.41 41.60 -55.28
C PRO A 182 22.04 43.00 -55.12
N ALA A 183 21.53 43.85 -54.22
CA ALA A 183 22.15 45.13 -53.89
C ALA A 183 23.44 45.01 -53.05
N SER A 184 23.67 43.84 -52.42
CA SER A 184 24.88 43.58 -51.62
C SER A 184 26.10 43.15 -52.46
N VAL A 185 25.88 42.77 -53.72
CA VAL A 185 26.97 42.53 -54.67
C VAL A 185 27.39 43.87 -55.23
N SER A 186 28.39 44.48 -54.61
CA SER A 186 29.03 45.69 -55.14
C SER A 186 29.80 45.34 -56.41
N PRO A 187 29.44 45.83 -57.61
CA PRO A 187 30.34 45.78 -58.74
C PRO A 187 31.27 46.98 -58.61
N ARG A 188 32.37 46.80 -57.88
CA ARG A 188 33.51 47.71 -57.97
C ARG A 188 34.73 46.93 -58.45
N TYR A 189 34.89 46.95 -59.77
CA TYR A 189 36.00 47.58 -60.52
C TYR A 189 37.33 46.85 -60.31
N SER A 190 37.87 46.18 -61.33
CA SER A 190 38.74 46.75 -62.39
C SER A 190 39.74 45.60 -62.72
N THR A 191 40.44 45.44 -63.83
CA THR A 191 40.87 46.30 -64.95
C THR A 191 41.61 45.38 -65.95
N ASN A 192 41.69 45.82 -67.21
CA ASN A 192 42.76 45.55 -68.18
C ASN A 192 43.07 44.11 -68.62
N ARG A 193 42.74 43.81 -69.87
CA ARG A 193 43.73 43.83 -70.97
C ARG A 193 43.07 44.02 -72.32
#